data_AF-A0A7R9LVK8-F1
#
_entry.id   AF-A0A7R9LVK8-F1
#
_cell.length_a   1.000
_cell.length_b   1.000
_cell.length_c   1.000
_cell.angle_alpha   90.00
_cell.angle_beta   90.00
_cell.angle_gamma   90.00
#
_symmetry.space_group_name_H-M   'P 1'
#
loop_
_entity.id
_entity.type
_entity.pdbx_description
1 polymer ?
#
loop_
_entity_poly.entity_id
_entity_poly.type
_entity_poly.pdbx_seq_one_letter_code
_entity_poly.pdbx_strand_id
1 'polypeptide(L)'
;MSQINAYVISKKLLNATTFGQIRLIHGSSTCLAKQIPMSRFDKDSYIPYEKLQNNLKVVKKRLNRPLTLSEKILYSHLDDPKGQDIARGQSYLRLRPDRVGMQDATAQMAMLQFISSGLPRVAVPSTIHCDHLIEAQVGGDKDLARAKD
;
A
#
# COMPACT_ATOMS: atom_id res chain seq x y z
N MET A 1 -34.57 39.55 -23.48
CA MET A 1 -33.19 39.60 -24.02
C MET A 1 -32.37 38.54 -23.29
N SER A 2 -31.41 37.91 -24.00
CA SER A 2 -30.50 36.81 -23.59
C SER A 2 -31.08 35.39 -23.44
N GLN A 3 -31.16 34.76 -24.63
CA GLN A 3 -30.87 33.38 -24.99
C GLN A 3 -30.38 32.40 -23.90
N ILE A 4 -31.02 31.24 -23.81
CA ILE A 4 -30.37 29.99 -23.39
C ILE A 4 -30.54 28.99 -24.53
N ASN A 5 -29.39 28.56 -25.05
CA ASN A 5 -29.23 27.68 -26.20
C ASN A 5 -29.79 26.28 -25.91
N ALA A 6 -30.60 25.80 -26.84
CA ALA A 6 -31.04 24.42 -26.93
C ALA A 6 -29.88 23.53 -27.37
N TYR A 7 -29.68 22.39 -26.71
CA TYR A 7 -29.19 21.21 -27.42
C TYR A 7 -30.09 20.02 -27.09
N VAL A 8 -30.91 19.71 -28.08
CA VAL A 8 -31.94 18.69 -28.12
C VAL A 8 -31.27 17.32 -28.13
N ILE A 9 -31.50 16.51 -27.09
CA ILE A 9 -31.15 15.09 -27.11
C ILE A 9 -32.16 14.38 -28.02
N SER A 10 -31.77 14.22 -29.29
CA SER A 10 -32.53 13.47 -30.29
C SER A 10 -32.55 11.99 -29.92
N LYS A 11 -33.65 11.54 -29.30
CA LYS A 11 -34.05 10.13 -29.28
C LYS A 11 -34.52 9.75 -30.69
N LYS A 12 -33.62 9.19 -31.50
CA LYS A 12 -34.04 8.37 -32.64
C LYS A 12 -34.07 6.91 -32.25
N LEU A 13 -35.29 6.41 -32.04
CA LEU A 13 -35.64 5.00 -32.23
C LEU A 13 -35.19 4.60 -33.64
N LEU A 14 -34.39 3.54 -33.74
CA LEU A 14 -34.27 2.73 -34.95
C LEU A 14 -34.09 1.28 -34.52
N ASN A 15 -35.09 0.48 -34.91
CA ASN A 15 -35.18 -0.94 -34.69
C ASN A 15 -33.97 -1.67 -35.28
N ALA A 16 -33.28 -2.44 -34.46
CA ALA A 16 -32.42 -3.52 -34.91
C ALA A 16 -32.55 -4.67 -33.91
N THR A 17 -33.44 -5.61 -34.25
CA THR A 17 -33.44 -6.96 -33.71
C THR A 17 -32.14 -7.65 -34.13
N THR A 18 -31.15 -7.65 -33.25
CA THR A 18 -30.03 -8.59 -33.30
C THR A 18 -29.87 -9.23 -31.93
N PHE A 19 -30.18 -10.52 -31.88
CA PHE A 19 -29.86 -11.42 -30.78
C PHE A 19 -28.32 -11.46 -30.64
N GLY A 20 -27.77 -10.62 -29.76
CA GLY A 20 -26.35 -10.60 -29.42
C GLY A 20 -26.23 -10.49 -27.91
N GLN A 21 -25.57 -11.46 -27.27
CA GLN A 21 -25.29 -11.40 -25.84
C GLN A 21 -24.52 -10.12 -25.50
N ILE A 22 -25.19 -9.14 -24.91
CA ILE A 22 -24.55 -7.99 -24.31
C ILE A 22 -23.89 -8.49 -23.02
N ARG A 23 -22.57 -8.72 -23.06
CA ARG A 23 -21.79 -8.83 -21.83
C ARG A 23 -21.82 -7.47 -21.15
N LEU A 24 -22.75 -7.29 -20.22
CA LEU A 24 -22.72 -6.22 -19.23
C LEU A 24 -21.46 -6.43 -18.39
N ILE A 25 -20.38 -5.78 -18.78
CA ILE A 25 -19.20 -5.66 -17.94
C ILE A 25 -19.69 -4.93 -16.68
N HIS A 26 -19.74 -5.61 -15.54
CA HIS A 26 -19.91 -4.96 -14.26
C HIS A 26 -18.71 -4.03 -14.07
N GLY A 27 -18.87 -2.77 -14.47
CA GLY A 27 -17.94 -1.72 -14.14
C GLY A 27 -18.05 -1.47 -12.65
N SER A 28 -17.24 -2.16 -11.86
CA SER A 28 -17.11 -1.85 -10.44
C SER A 28 -16.69 -0.39 -10.31
N SER A 29 -17.52 0.45 -9.69
CA SER A 29 -17.23 1.86 -9.37
C SER A 29 -16.06 2.05 -8.39
N THR A 30 -15.24 1.02 -8.17
CA THR A 30 -14.09 1.04 -7.26
C THR A 30 -12.94 1.92 -7.75
N CYS A 31 -13.01 2.44 -8.98
CA CYS A 31 -12.09 3.48 -9.46
C CYS A 31 -12.16 4.79 -8.63
N LEU A 32 -13.18 4.95 -7.77
CA LEU A 32 -13.41 6.12 -6.93
C LEU A 32 -13.04 5.95 -5.44
N ALA A 33 -12.57 4.78 -5.00
CA ALA A 33 -12.16 4.57 -3.60
C ALA A 33 -10.80 5.24 -3.32
N LYS A 34 -10.82 6.57 -3.14
CA LYS A 34 -9.61 7.40 -3.00
C LYS A 34 -8.85 7.15 -1.69
N GLN A 35 -9.50 6.55 -0.69
CA GLN A 35 -8.95 6.36 0.65
C GLN A 35 -9.36 5.00 1.19
N ILE A 36 -8.49 4.01 0.95
CA ILE A 36 -8.64 2.66 1.49
C ILE A 36 -7.68 2.54 2.67
N PRO A 37 -8.17 2.25 3.89
CA PRO A 37 -7.30 2.10 5.05
C PRO A 37 -6.35 0.92 4.85
N MET A 38 -5.14 1.03 5.38
CA MET A 38 -4.10 0.01 5.24
C MET A 38 -4.47 -1.31 5.93
N SER A 39 -5.14 -1.21 7.08
CA SER A 39 -5.61 -2.37 7.84
C SER A 39 -6.87 -2.02 8.62
N ARG A 40 -7.51 -3.03 9.25
CA ARG A 40 -8.64 -2.82 10.17
C ARG A 40 -8.25 -2.00 11.40
N PHE A 41 -6.97 -2.00 11.77
CA PHE A 41 -6.42 -1.32 12.94
C PHE A 41 -5.90 0.09 12.60
N ASP A 42 -5.47 0.29 11.35
CA ASP A 42 -4.85 1.53 10.88
C ASP A 42 -5.85 2.35 10.04
N LYS A 43 -6.96 2.78 10.66
CA LYS A 43 -8.06 3.47 9.96
C LYS A 43 -7.66 4.85 9.41
N ASP A 44 -6.69 5.49 10.06
CA ASP A 44 -6.20 6.83 9.70
C ASP A 44 -5.03 6.78 8.69
N SER A 45 -4.55 5.58 8.34
CA SER A 45 -3.47 5.39 7.37
C SER A 45 -4.02 4.76 6.09
N TYR A 46 -3.81 5.41 4.96
CA TYR A 46 -4.36 4.99 3.66
C TYR A 46 -3.28 4.46 2.73
N ILE A 47 -3.65 3.53 1.85
CA ILE A 47 -2.71 2.94 0.88
C ILE A 47 -2.38 3.97 -0.23
N PRO A 48 -1.11 4.39 -0.39
CA PRO A 48 -0.75 5.52 -1.24
C PRO A 48 -0.54 5.15 -2.72
N TYR A 49 -1.49 4.45 -3.36
CA TYR A 49 -1.33 3.96 -4.74
C TYR A 49 -1.03 5.05 -5.76
N GLU A 50 -1.63 6.25 -5.62
CA GLU A 50 -1.37 7.38 -6.52
C GLU A 50 0.12 7.82 -6.48
N LYS A 51 0.69 7.92 -5.26
CA LYS A 51 2.11 8.24 -5.06
C LYS A 51 3.01 7.17 -5.68
N LEU A 52 2.72 5.90 -5.40
CA LEU A 52 3.49 4.77 -5.91
C LEU A 52 3.49 4.73 -7.45
N GLN A 53 2.33 4.94 -8.07
CA GLN A 53 2.22 5.00 -9.53
C GLN A 53 2.99 6.19 -10.13
N ASN A 54 2.96 7.36 -9.50
CA ASN A 54 3.70 8.53 -9.96
C ASN A 54 5.22 8.32 -9.88
N ASN A 55 5.70 7.76 -8.77
CA ASN A 55 7.11 7.42 -8.60
C ASN A 55 7.58 6.41 -9.66
N LEU A 56 6.77 5.37 -9.90
CA LEU A 56 7.07 4.35 -10.90
C LEU A 56 7.13 4.95 -12.32
N LYS A 57 6.22 5.87 -12.68
CA LYS A 57 6.27 6.58 -13.97
C LYS A 57 7.58 7.34 -14.16
N VAL A 58 8.08 8.00 -13.12
CA VAL A 58 9.36 8.71 -13.14
C VAL A 58 10.51 7.73 -13.37
N VAL A 59 10.60 6.67 -12.57
CA VAL A 59 11.70 5.69 -12.66
C VAL A 59 11.67 4.93 -13.99
N LYS A 60 10.48 4.58 -14.50
CA LYS A 60 10.34 3.91 -15.79
C LYS A 60 10.86 4.76 -16.95
N LYS A 61 10.64 6.09 -16.91
CA LYS A 61 11.20 7.03 -17.90
C LYS A 61 12.72 7.11 -17.81
N ARG A 62 13.30 7.05 -16.61
CA ARG A 62 14.75 7.12 -16.38
C ARG A 62 15.50 5.87 -16.84
N LEU A 63 15.00 4.69 -16.47
CA LEU A 63 15.70 3.42 -16.73
C LEU A 63 15.46 2.86 -18.14
N ASN A 64 14.40 3.31 -18.83
CA ASN A 64 14.02 2.93 -20.19
C ASN A 64 14.11 1.43 -20.52
N ARG A 65 13.74 0.59 -19.55
CA ARG A 65 13.73 -0.89 -19.67
C ARG A 65 12.51 -1.47 -18.95
N PRO A 66 12.08 -2.70 -19.28
CA PRO A 66 11.08 -3.38 -18.48
C PRO A 66 11.57 -3.59 -17.03
N LEU A 67 10.65 -3.41 -16.08
CA LEU A 67 10.91 -3.58 -14.64
C LEU A 67 10.22 -4.85 -14.14
N THR A 68 10.91 -5.60 -13.28
CA THR A 68 10.31 -6.74 -12.58
C THR A 68 9.32 -6.28 -11.52
N LEU A 69 8.50 -7.19 -10.97
CA LEU A 69 7.56 -6.83 -9.91
C LEU A 69 8.29 -6.27 -8.67
N SER A 70 9.35 -6.93 -8.22
CA SER A 70 10.14 -6.47 -7.07
C SER A 70 10.74 -5.09 -7.32
N GLU A 71 11.23 -4.82 -8.53
CA GLU A 71 11.72 -3.49 -8.90
C GLU A 71 10.61 -2.43 -8.89
N LYS A 72 9.42 -2.77 -9.38
CA LYS A 72 8.29 -1.83 -9.34
C LYS A 72 7.93 -1.48 -7.90
N ILE A 73 7.87 -2.47 -7.01
CA ILE A 73 7.57 -2.27 -5.59
C ILE A 73 8.68 -1.42 -4.95
N LEU A 74 9.94 -1.84 -5.04
CA LEU A 74 11.07 -1.11 -4.43
C LEU A 74 11.19 0.32 -4.97
N TYR A 75 11.20 0.50 -6.30
CA TYR A 75 11.39 1.83 -6.88
C TYR A 75 10.21 2.77 -6.70
N SER A 76 9.00 2.22 -6.50
CA SER A 76 7.84 3.05 -6.15
C SER A 76 7.94 3.65 -4.74
N HIS A 77 8.70 3.04 -3.83
CA HIS A 77 8.91 3.50 -2.45
C HIS A 77 10.19 4.33 -2.26
N LEU A 78 10.81 4.79 -3.34
CA LEU A 78 11.96 5.70 -3.25
C LEU A 78 11.56 7.03 -2.63
N ASP A 79 12.46 7.57 -1.80
CA ASP A 79 12.31 8.92 -1.24
C ASP A 79 12.48 10.00 -2.32
N ASP A 80 13.50 9.86 -3.18
CA ASP A 80 13.72 10.69 -4.36
C ASP A 80 13.77 9.85 -5.65
N PRO A 81 12.64 9.67 -6.37
CA PRO A 81 12.62 8.89 -7.60
C PRO A 81 13.36 9.57 -8.78
N LYS A 82 13.69 10.86 -8.69
CA LYS A 82 14.35 11.62 -9.78
C LYS A 82 15.87 11.59 -9.66
N GLY A 83 16.39 11.81 -8.45
CA GLY A 83 17.83 11.94 -8.20
C GLY A 83 18.52 10.68 -7.70
N GLN A 84 17.78 9.68 -7.22
CA GLN A 84 18.39 8.45 -6.70
C GLN A 84 19.14 7.68 -7.80
N ASP A 85 20.37 7.28 -7.51
CA ASP A 85 21.14 6.33 -8.33
C ASP A 85 20.62 4.90 -8.13
N ILE A 86 20.50 4.16 -9.24
CA ILE A 86 19.89 2.84 -9.29
C ILE A 86 20.79 1.89 -10.09
N ALA A 87 21.65 1.19 -9.36
CA ALA A 87 22.54 0.16 -9.88
C ALA A 87 22.33 -1.14 -9.07
N ARG A 88 21.85 -2.20 -9.73
CA ARG A 88 21.57 -3.48 -9.09
C ARG A 88 22.84 -4.03 -8.42
N GLY A 89 22.74 -4.38 -7.14
CA GLY A 89 23.86 -4.94 -6.37
C GLY A 89 24.97 -3.96 -6.02
N GLN A 90 24.81 -2.66 -6.31
CA GLN A 90 25.83 -1.64 -6.03
C GLN A 90 25.26 -0.46 -5.24
N SER A 91 24.13 0.10 -5.69
CA SER A 91 23.57 1.31 -5.10
C SER A 91 22.76 1.01 -3.82
N TYR A 92 22.95 1.81 -2.78
CA TYR A 92 22.07 1.84 -1.61
C TYR A 92 20.83 2.69 -1.90
N LEU A 93 19.65 2.09 -1.80
CA LEU A 93 18.38 2.76 -2.07
C LEU A 93 17.82 3.41 -0.81
N ARG A 94 17.48 4.70 -0.89
CA ARG A 94 16.78 5.41 0.18
C ARG A 94 15.28 5.20 0.01
N LEU A 95 14.72 4.35 0.86
CA LEU A 95 13.34 3.90 0.78
C LEU A 95 12.49 4.49 1.91
N ARG A 96 11.18 4.55 1.68
CA ARG A 96 10.16 4.87 2.68
C ARG A 96 9.23 3.67 2.85
N PRO A 97 9.51 2.78 3.81
CA PRO A 97 8.61 1.68 4.15
C PRO A 97 7.27 2.21 4.65
N ASP A 98 6.20 1.49 4.34
CA ASP A 98 4.83 1.87 4.72
C ASP A 98 4.46 1.47 6.16
N ARG A 99 5.08 0.40 6.69
CA ARG A 99 4.85 -0.10 8.06
C ARG A 99 6.07 -0.84 8.61
N VAL A 100 6.10 -1.04 9.92
CA VAL A 100 7.08 -1.88 10.61
C VAL A 100 6.36 -2.99 11.38
N GLY A 101 6.85 -4.22 11.29
CA GLY A 101 6.40 -5.34 12.11
C GLY A 101 7.59 -5.93 12.84
N MET A 102 7.48 -6.10 14.16
CA MET A 102 8.51 -6.66 15.02
C MET A 102 7.97 -7.88 15.75
N GLN A 103 8.88 -8.77 16.13
CA GLN A 103 8.62 -9.95 16.96
C GLN A 103 9.20 -9.69 18.36
N ASP A 104 8.56 -10.17 19.42
CA ASP A 104 8.95 -9.98 20.83
C ASP A 104 10.46 -10.16 21.10
N ALA A 105 11.08 -11.22 20.57
CA ALA A 105 12.51 -11.49 20.73
C ALA A 105 13.43 -10.36 20.17
N THR A 106 12.98 -9.63 19.15
CA THR A 106 13.76 -8.54 18.52
C THR A 106 13.23 -7.15 18.87
N ALA A 107 11.95 -7.06 19.23
CA ALA A 107 11.25 -5.82 19.54
C ALA A 107 11.80 -5.17 20.80
N GLN A 108 12.25 -5.95 21.79
CA GLN A 108 12.79 -5.43 23.04
C GLN A 108 13.94 -4.44 22.80
N MET A 109 14.96 -4.86 22.05
CA MET A 109 16.11 -4.00 21.76
C MET A 109 15.76 -2.85 20.81
N ALA A 110 14.90 -3.10 19.81
CA ALA A 110 14.43 -2.06 18.90
C ALA A 110 13.69 -0.93 19.64
N MET A 111 12.85 -1.27 20.62
CA MET A 111 12.14 -0.31 21.45
C MET A 111 13.08 0.46 22.37
N LEU A 112 14.09 -0.19 22.96
CA LEU A 112 15.10 0.50 23.77
C LEU A 112 15.88 1.53 22.95
N GLN A 113 16.28 1.17 21.72
CA GLN A 113 16.93 2.11 20.81
C GLN A 113 15.99 3.25 20.40
N PHE A 114 14.71 2.95 20.17
CA PHE A 114 13.71 3.96 19.88
C PHE A 114 13.50 4.93 21.05
N ILE A 115 13.44 4.45 22.30
CA ILE A 115 13.38 5.29 23.52
C ILE A 115 14.62 6.18 23.62
N SER A 116 15.80 5.61 23.36
CA SER A 116 17.07 6.35 23.37
C SER A 116 17.12 7.46 22.29
N SER A 117 16.38 7.30 21.19
CA SER A 117 16.27 8.35 20.16
C SER A 117 15.53 9.61 20.62
N GLY A 118 14.80 9.55 21.74
CA GLY A 118 14.03 10.68 22.28
C GLY A 118 12.78 11.04 21.48
N LEU A 119 12.40 10.24 20.48
CA LEU A 119 11.21 10.47 19.68
C LEU A 119 9.93 10.14 20.47
N PRO A 120 8.90 11.01 20.45
CA PRO A 120 7.70 10.80 21.27
C PRO A 120 6.75 9.73 20.69
N ARG A 121 6.83 9.45 19.38
CA ARG A 121 5.94 8.50 18.69
C ARG A 121 6.56 7.97 17.41
N VAL A 122 6.20 6.74 17.04
CA VAL A 122 6.57 6.12 15.76
C VAL A 122 6.00 6.88 14.56
N ALA A 123 6.75 6.94 13.46
CA ALA A 123 6.39 7.69 12.26
C ALA A 123 5.46 6.93 11.30
N VAL A 124 5.48 5.60 11.34
CA VAL A 124 4.65 4.71 10.50
C VAL A 124 3.94 3.68 11.37
N PRO A 125 2.79 3.12 10.92
CA PRO A 125 2.12 2.04 11.61
C PRO A 125 3.09 0.92 11.98
N SER A 126 3.15 0.60 13.27
CA SER A 126 4.13 -0.33 13.83
C SER A 126 3.43 -1.35 14.73
N THR A 127 3.72 -2.64 14.57
CA THR A 127 3.14 -3.72 15.40
C THR A 127 4.24 -4.57 16.03
N ILE A 128 4.01 -5.02 17.27
CA ILE A 128 4.84 -6.02 17.94
C ILE A 128 3.99 -7.27 18.12
N HIS A 129 4.50 -8.41 17.67
CA HIS A 129 3.86 -9.71 17.81
C HIS A 129 4.60 -10.50 18.90
N CYS A 130 3.86 -11.06 19.87
CA CYS A 130 4.42 -11.85 20.96
C CYS A 130 4.24 -13.34 20.65
N ASP A 131 5.23 -13.92 20.00
CA ASP A 131 5.18 -15.27 19.44
C ASP A 131 6.44 -16.11 19.69
N HIS A 132 7.56 -15.54 20.17
CA HIS A 132 8.82 -16.30 20.34
C HIS A 132 9.07 -16.74 21.78
N LEU A 133 8.52 -16.04 22.77
CA LEU A 133 8.85 -16.28 24.19
C LEU A 133 7.87 -17.23 24.89
N ILE A 134 7.02 -17.95 24.14
CA ILE A 134 6.11 -18.96 24.66
C ILE A 134 6.76 -20.33 24.55
N GLU A 135 7.27 -20.85 25.66
CA GLU A 135 7.84 -22.20 25.71
C GLU A 135 6.71 -23.25 25.78
N ALA A 136 6.75 -24.20 24.83
CA ALA A 136 5.84 -25.34 24.80
C ALA A 136 6.32 -26.44 25.77
N GLN A 137 5.50 -26.76 26.78
CA GLN A 137 5.83 -27.76 27.80
C GLN A 137 4.68 -28.75 28.05
N VAL A 138 3.48 -28.25 28.35
CA VAL A 138 2.35 -29.10 28.78
C VAL A 138 1.20 -29.07 27.77
N GLY A 139 1.09 -28.01 26.97
CA GLY A 139 0.04 -27.82 25.98
C GLY A 139 -0.41 -26.36 25.87
N GLY A 140 -0.95 -25.98 24.71
CA GLY A 140 -1.17 -24.58 24.32
C GLY A 140 -1.87 -23.70 25.34
N ASP A 141 -2.99 -24.14 25.93
CA ASP A 141 -3.75 -23.31 26.89
C ASP A 141 -2.97 -23.05 28.18
N LYS A 142 -2.26 -24.06 28.69
CA LYS A 142 -1.47 -23.95 29.93
C LYS A 142 -0.18 -23.16 29.71
N ASP A 143 0.48 -23.41 28.59
CA ASP A 143 1.74 -22.75 28.23
C ASP A 143 1.50 -21.26 27.92
N LEU A 144 0.38 -20.92 27.26
CA LEU A 144 -0.04 -19.54 27.02
C LEU A 144 -0.47 -18.81 28.29
N ALA A 145 -1.15 -19.50 29.22
CA ALA A 145 -1.51 -18.90 30.51
C ALA A 145 -0.26 -18.52 31.31
N ARG A 146 0.73 -19.44 31.38
CA ARG A 146 2.02 -19.20 32.03
C ARG A 146 2.81 -18.04 31.41
N ALA A 147 2.75 -17.88 30.08
CA ALA A 147 3.49 -16.82 29.38
C ALA A 147 2.87 -15.42 29.54
N LYS A 148 1.65 -15.31 30.08
CA LYS A 148 0.96 -14.02 30.33
C LYS A 148 1.19 -13.46 31.74
N ASP A 149 1.56 -14.32 32.68
CA ASP A 149 1.89 -13.96 34.07
C ASP A 149 3.32 -13.38 34.17
#